data_AF-A0AA35UZP7-F1
#
_entry.id   AF-A0AA35UZP7-F1
#
_cell.length_a   1.000
_cell.length_b   1.000
_cell.length_c   1.000
_cell.angle_alpha   90.00
_cell.angle_beta   90.00
_cell.angle_gamma   90.00
#
_symmetry.space_group_name_H-M   'P 1'
#
loop_
_entity.id
_entity.type
_entity.pdbx_description
1 polymer ?
#
loop_
_entity_poly.entity_id
_entity_poly.type
_entity_poly.pdbx_seq_one_letter_code
_entity_poly.pdbx_strand_id
1 'polypeptide(L)'
;MVFFLLMFELEKSALHSPTSMLVFQSPEKIYHYKIYNDTVLDPFHRLYAYHNLSKLNVSVMKEAAKYFVGQHDFSSFANKQRNDRVVNPVKNISRVDIIEKGPILQVEVEGSGFLYRQVRNMVHSTYNNLKMILGFKFYV
;
A
#
# COMPACT_ATOMS: atom_id res chain seq x y z
N MET A 1 -1.10 -19.22 -9.32
CA MET A 1 -1.48 -19.26 -7.89
C MET A 1 -0.23 -19.29 -6.99
N VAL A 2 0.73 -18.37 -7.23
CA VAL A 2 1.98 -18.23 -6.41
C VAL A 2 2.30 -16.75 -6.12
N PHE A 3 1.69 -15.81 -6.86
CA PHE A 3 1.87 -14.36 -6.70
C PHE A 3 1.28 -13.76 -5.41
N PHE A 4 0.59 -14.56 -4.60
CA PHE A 4 -0.28 -14.07 -3.53
C PHE A 4 0.36 -14.12 -2.13
N LEU A 5 1.48 -14.82 -1.96
CA LEU A 5 2.03 -15.14 -0.64
C LEU A 5 3.29 -14.36 -0.24
N LEU A 6 3.98 -13.70 -1.17
CA LEU A 6 5.29 -13.08 -0.89
C LEU A 6 5.27 -11.58 -0.60
N MET A 7 4.07 -11.01 -0.49
CA MET A 7 3.87 -9.59 -0.26
C MET A 7 2.94 -9.40 0.94
N PHE A 8 3.30 -10.03 2.06
CA PHE A 8 2.60 -9.89 3.33
C PHE A 8 3.55 -10.17 4.50
N GLU A 9 4.76 -9.60 4.49
CA GLU A 9 5.55 -9.51 5.72
C GLU A 9 4.92 -8.40 6.57
N LEU A 10 3.94 -8.78 7.40
CA LEU A 10 3.43 -7.91 8.46
C LEU A 10 4.40 -8.00 9.64
N GLU A 11 5.40 -7.13 9.69
CA GLU A 11 6.12 -6.94 10.95
C GLU A 11 5.17 -6.27 11.94
N LYS A 12 4.78 -7.01 12.99
CA LYS A 12 4.08 -6.45 14.16
C LYS A 12 5.13 -5.89 15.12
N SER A 13 5.42 -4.59 15.06
CA SER A 13 6.16 -3.92 16.13
C SER A 13 5.19 -3.53 17.25
N ALA A 14 5.24 -4.24 18.37
CA ALA A 14 4.48 -3.91 19.57
C ALA A 14 5.40 -3.18 20.57
N LEU A 15 5.24 -1.86 20.71
CA LEU A 15 5.82 -1.13 21.84
C LEU A 15 4.81 -1.15 23.00
N HIS A 16 5.14 -1.81 24.11
CA HIS A 16 4.31 -1.87 25.32
C HIS A 16 4.69 -0.75 26.31
N SER A 17 3.68 -0.05 26.83
CA SER A 17 3.76 0.71 28.09
C SER A 17 2.42 0.52 28.85
N PRO A 18 2.41 0.19 30.16
CA PRO A 18 1.18 -0.24 30.83
C PRO A 18 0.60 0.87 31.73
N THR A 19 -0.46 1.59 31.33
CA THR A 19 -1.38 2.21 32.32
C THR A 19 -2.77 2.58 31.76
N SER A 20 -3.81 2.12 32.48
CA SER A 20 -5.21 2.61 32.62
C SER A 20 -6.17 2.65 31.40
N MET A 21 -7.33 1.99 31.60
CA MET A 21 -8.54 1.93 30.75
C MET A 21 -8.36 1.17 29.42
N LEU A 22 -9.08 0.04 29.28
CA LEU A 22 -9.06 -0.84 28.10
C LEU A 22 -9.67 -0.15 26.87
N VAL A 23 -8.96 0.81 26.30
CA VAL A 23 -9.13 1.18 24.90
C VAL A 23 -8.45 0.08 24.10
N PHE A 24 -9.23 -0.78 23.44
CA PHE A 24 -8.71 -1.69 22.43
C PHE A 24 -8.17 -0.85 21.25
N GLN A 25 -6.97 -0.30 21.39
CA GLN A 25 -6.25 0.25 20.26
C GLN A 25 -5.83 -0.92 19.38
N SER A 26 -6.37 -0.96 18.15
CA SER A 26 -5.93 -1.95 17.19
C SER A 26 -4.45 -1.70 16.90
N PRO A 27 -3.58 -2.73 16.97
CA PRO A 27 -2.18 -2.56 16.61
C PRO A 27 -2.09 -2.04 15.16
N GLU A 28 -1.19 -1.09 14.93
CA GLU A 28 -0.88 -0.62 13.58
C GLU A 28 -0.26 -1.76 12.76
N LYS A 29 -0.49 -1.71 11.45
CA LYS A 29 0.02 -2.68 10.48
C LYS A 29 0.90 -1.96 9.50
N ILE A 30 2.10 -2.48 9.28
CA ILE A 30 3.01 -2.00 8.25
C ILE A 30 2.97 -2.95 7.05
N TYR A 31 2.82 -2.39 5.85
CA TYR A 31 2.81 -3.12 4.60
C TYR A 31 3.93 -2.64 3.67
N HIS A 32 4.74 -3.55 3.14
CA HIS A 32 5.93 -3.23 2.32
C HIS A 32 5.77 -3.58 0.84
N TYR A 33 5.26 -2.68 0.01
CA TYR A 33 5.13 -2.93 -1.42
C TYR A 33 6.44 -2.68 -2.19
N LYS A 34 6.98 -3.72 -2.83
CA LYS A 34 8.23 -3.65 -3.59
C LYS A 34 7.98 -3.50 -5.09
N ILE A 35 8.59 -2.49 -5.69
CA ILE A 35 8.62 -2.23 -7.14
C ILE A 35 10.06 -2.35 -7.62
N TYR A 36 10.30 -3.14 -8.65
CA TYR A 36 11.56 -3.16 -9.38
C TYR A 36 11.52 -2.07 -10.44
N ASN A 37 12.34 -1.04 -10.27
CA ASN A 37 12.35 0.20 -11.03
C ASN A 37 13.59 0.29 -11.96
N ASP A 38 13.81 -0.76 -12.72
CA ASP A 38 14.82 -0.79 -13.78
C ASP A 38 14.26 -1.42 -15.05
N THR A 39 14.90 -1.15 -16.18
CA THR A 39 14.50 -1.63 -17.51
C THR A 39 14.57 -3.15 -17.63
N VAL A 40 15.55 -3.78 -16.97
CA VAL A 40 15.77 -5.23 -16.98
C VAL A 40 15.51 -5.80 -15.60
N LEU A 41 14.54 -6.70 -15.48
CA LEU A 41 14.23 -7.38 -14.24
C LEU A 41 15.23 -8.50 -13.96
N ASP A 42 15.88 -8.43 -12.80
CA ASP A 42 16.62 -9.56 -12.26
C ASP A 42 15.66 -10.76 -12.01
N PRO A 43 15.93 -11.95 -12.60
CA PRO A 43 15.13 -13.15 -12.40
C PRO A 43 14.85 -13.51 -10.94
N PHE A 44 15.77 -13.20 -10.01
CA PHE A 44 15.58 -13.48 -8.59
C PHE A 44 14.49 -12.61 -7.95
N HIS A 45 14.14 -11.48 -8.56
CA HIS A 45 13.15 -10.54 -8.04
C HIS A 45 11.76 -10.73 -8.68
N ARG A 46 11.64 -11.56 -9.70
CA ARG A 46 10.41 -11.76 -10.51
C ARG A 46 9.17 -12.13 -9.69
N LEU A 47 9.34 -12.84 -8.58
CA LEU A 47 8.23 -13.29 -7.72
C LEU A 47 8.05 -12.40 -6.46
N TYR A 48 8.93 -11.44 -6.24
CA TYR A 48 9.04 -10.68 -4.99
C TYR A 48 8.88 -9.16 -5.17
N ALA A 49 8.92 -8.67 -6.41
CA ALA A 49 8.71 -7.27 -6.73
C ALA A 49 7.85 -7.11 -7.98
N TYR A 50 7.05 -6.05 -8.01
CA TYR A 50 6.36 -5.65 -9.23
C TYR A 50 7.34 -4.97 -10.18
N HIS A 51 7.47 -5.48 -11.40
CA HIS A 51 8.36 -4.86 -12.39
C HIS A 51 7.58 -3.85 -13.24
N ASN A 52 8.05 -2.60 -13.25
CA ASN A 52 7.56 -1.60 -14.19
C ASN A 52 8.60 -1.39 -15.30
N LEU A 53 8.15 -1.41 -16.56
CA LEU A 53 9.05 -1.28 -17.72
C LEU A 53 9.61 0.14 -17.87
N SER A 54 8.94 1.14 -17.31
CA SER A 54 9.35 2.55 -17.35
C SER A 54 9.92 2.99 -16.01
N LYS A 55 10.94 3.84 -16.02
CA LYS A 55 11.43 4.43 -14.78
C LYS A 55 10.37 5.33 -14.15
N LEU A 56 10.05 5.05 -12.90
CA LEU A 56 9.11 5.80 -12.09
C LEU A 56 9.75 7.08 -11.56
N ASN A 57 8.98 8.18 -11.54
CA ASN A 57 9.40 9.43 -10.92
C ASN A 57 9.11 9.38 -9.42
N VAL A 58 10.15 9.06 -8.63
CA VAL A 58 10.02 8.89 -7.17
C VAL A 58 9.57 10.17 -6.47
N SER A 59 10.01 11.35 -6.94
CA SER A 59 9.60 12.63 -6.36
C SER A 59 8.09 12.85 -6.50
N VAL A 60 7.52 12.59 -7.68
CA VAL A 60 6.08 12.67 -7.91
C VAL A 60 5.33 11.68 -7.03
N MET A 61 5.82 10.44 -6.92
CA MET A 61 5.20 9.44 -6.07
C MET A 61 5.22 9.85 -4.58
N LYS A 62 6.32 10.44 -4.10
CA LYS A 62 6.46 10.94 -2.72
C LYS A 62 5.48 12.07 -2.44
N GLU A 63 5.30 13.01 -3.36
CA GLU A 63 4.29 14.07 -3.21
C GLU A 63 2.86 13.52 -3.21
N ALA A 64 2.55 12.57 -4.11
CA ALA A 64 1.24 11.92 -4.15
C ALA A 64 0.95 11.10 -2.88
N ALA A 65 1.97 10.43 -2.32
CA ALA A 65 1.83 9.60 -1.13
C ALA A 65 1.35 10.37 0.11
N LYS A 66 1.74 11.66 0.24
CA LYS A 66 1.34 12.52 1.37
C LYS A 66 -0.18 12.66 1.50
N TYR A 67 -0.92 12.61 0.39
CA TYR A 67 -2.37 12.75 0.39
C TYR A 67 -3.11 11.57 1.02
N PHE A 68 -2.44 10.44 1.22
CA PHE A 68 -3.03 9.26 1.85
C PHE A 68 -2.96 9.27 3.37
N VAL A 69 -2.11 10.09 3.96
CA VAL A 69 -1.95 10.17 5.43
C VAL A 69 -3.21 10.78 6.04
N GLY A 70 -3.66 10.20 7.15
CA GLY A 70 -4.87 10.57 7.87
C GLY A 70 -6.03 9.59 7.69
N GLN A 71 -7.22 10.02 8.11
CA GLN A 71 -8.43 9.23 8.08
C GLN A 71 -9.24 9.53 6.81
N HIS A 72 -9.40 8.52 5.95
CA HIS A 72 -10.11 8.65 4.67
C HIS A 72 -11.00 7.45 4.38
N ASP A 73 -12.00 7.64 3.52
CA ASP A 73 -12.73 6.54 2.89
C ASP A 73 -11.91 5.98 1.72
N PHE A 74 -11.42 4.75 1.86
CA PHE A 74 -10.59 4.07 0.86
C PHE A 74 -11.37 3.12 -0.07
N SER A 75 -12.70 3.25 -0.16
CA SER A 75 -13.54 2.42 -1.03
C SER A 75 -13.11 2.42 -2.49
N SER A 76 -12.62 3.56 -3.01
CA SER A 76 -12.10 3.67 -4.39
C SER A 76 -10.82 2.85 -4.64
N PHE A 77 -10.12 2.47 -3.57
CA PHE A 77 -8.91 1.64 -3.64
C PHE A 77 -9.20 0.17 -3.27
N ALA A 78 -10.42 -0.17 -2.88
CA ALA A 78 -10.81 -1.53 -2.55
C ALA A 78 -11.29 -2.30 -3.78
N ASN A 79 -10.92 -3.58 -3.88
CA ASN A 79 -11.56 -4.48 -4.83
C ASN A 79 -12.87 -5.01 -4.23
N LYS A 80 -13.98 -4.93 -4.98
CA LYS A 80 -15.24 -5.60 -4.62
C LYS A 80 -15.01 -7.10 -4.51
N GLN A 81 -15.34 -7.73 -3.38
CA GLN A 81 -15.40 -9.19 -3.30
C GLN A 81 -16.85 -9.65 -3.53
N ARG A 82 -17.03 -10.87 -4.04
CA ARG A 82 -18.36 -11.46 -4.26
C ARG A 82 -19.08 -11.85 -2.96
N ASN A 83 -18.39 -11.89 -1.82
CA ASN A 83 -18.88 -12.43 -0.54
C ASN A 83 -18.77 -11.39 0.60
N ASP A 84 -19.12 -10.13 0.33
CA ASP A 84 -18.82 -9.01 1.21
C ASP A 84 -19.57 -9.10 2.56
N ARG A 85 -18.83 -9.48 3.61
CA ARG A 85 -19.10 -8.92 4.94
C ARG A 85 -18.88 -7.41 4.83
N VAL A 86 -19.75 -6.60 5.44
CA VAL A 86 -19.59 -5.14 5.45
C VAL A 86 -18.31 -4.79 6.23
N VAL A 87 -17.23 -4.45 5.50
CA VAL A 87 -15.98 -3.98 6.09
C VAL A 87 -16.00 -2.45 6.09
N ASN A 88 -15.65 -1.82 7.21
CA ASN A 88 -15.55 -0.37 7.31
C ASN A 88 -14.49 0.17 6.31
N PRO A 89 -14.90 0.97 5.30
CA PRO A 89 -13.99 1.51 4.29
C PRO A 89 -13.13 2.67 4.80
N VAL A 90 -13.50 3.27 5.94
CA VAL A 90 -12.74 4.33 6.59
C VAL A 90 -11.54 3.71 7.30
N LYS A 91 -10.34 4.07 6.86
CA LYS A 91 -9.06 3.64 7.46
C LYS A 91 -8.24 4.86 7.87
N ASN A 92 -7.39 4.68 8.88
CA ASN A 92 -6.39 5.67 9.25
C ASN A 92 -5.03 5.19 8.78
N ILE A 93 -4.34 6.00 7.98
CA ILE A 93 -2.95 5.77 7.57
C ILE A 93 -2.08 6.76 8.33
N SER A 94 -1.17 6.25 9.16
CA SER A 94 -0.27 7.04 9.99
C SER A 94 0.99 7.45 9.21
N ARG A 95 1.48 6.59 8.31
CA ARG A 95 2.71 6.84 7.53
C ARG A 95 2.64 6.24 6.13
N VAL A 96 3.18 6.97 5.15
CA VAL A 96 3.50 6.44 3.82
C VAL A 96 4.90 6.89 3.42
N ASP A 97 5.81 5.94 3.30
CA ASP A 97 7.19 6.20 2.89
C ASP A 97 7.54 5.50 1.58
N ILE A 98 8.41 6.13 0.79
CA ILE A 98 8.97 5.55 -0.43
C ILE A 98 10.48 5.56 -0.32
N ILE A 99 11.06 4.38 -0.17
CA ILE A 99 12.47 4.14 0.10
C ILE A 99 13.12 3.55 -1.13
N GLU A 100 14.22 4.15 -1.56
CA GLU A 100 15.00 3.71 -2.71
C GLU A 100 16.13 2.78 -2.23
N LYS A 101 16.14 1.53 -2.70
CA LYS A 101 17.11 0.48 -2.36
C LYS A 101 17.70 -0.11 -3.65
N GLY A 102 18.61 0.63 -4.28
CA GLY A 102 19.16 0.27 -5.59
C GLY A 102 18.05 0.21 -6.65
N PRO A 103 17.86 -0.92 -7.36
CA PRO A 103 16.78 -1.05 -8.35
C PRO A 103 15.39 -1.25 -7.73
N ILE A 104 15.28 -1.36 -6.40
CA ILE A 104 14.01 -1.57 -5.71
C ILE A 104 13.51 -0.27 -5.11
N LEU A 105 12.26 0.09 -5.41
CA LEU A 105 11.48 1.06 -4.65
C LEU A 105 10.59 0.29 -3.66
N GLN A 106 10.79 0.52 -2.37
CA GLN A 106 9.96 -0.02 -1.31
C GLN A 106 8.99 1.05 -0.82
N VAL A 107 7.70 0.81 -0.99
CA VAL A 107 6.63 1.65 -0.45
C VAL A 107 6.16 1.04 0.86
N GLU A 108 6.30 1.78 1.94
CA GLU A 108 5.82 1.37 3.27
C GLU A 108 4.54 2.12 3.59
N VAL A 109 3.51 1.39 3.99
CA VAL A 109 2.24 1.99 4.42
C VAL A 109 1.94 1.47 5.81
N GLU A 110 1.79 2.39 6.76
CA GLU A 110 1.43 2.11 8.15
C GLU A 110 0.03 2.64 8.45
N GLY A 111 -0.77 1.87 9.18
CA GLY A 111 -2.10 2.31 9.59
C GLY A 111 -2.90 1.29 10.37
N SER A 112 -4.15 1.65 10.69
CA SER A 112 -5.06 0.85 11.53
C SER A 112 -5.54 -0.46 10.87
N GLY A 113 -5.27 -0.62 9.58
CA GLY A 113 -5.59 -1.80 8.78
C GLY A 113 -5.96 -1.42 7.35
N PHE A 114 -5.99 -2.42 6.46
CA PHE A 114 -6.17 -2.19 5.03
C PHE A 114 -7.32 -3.03 4.47
N LEU A 115 -8.04 -2.48 3.50
CA LEU A 115 -9.01 -3.19 2.68
C LEU A 115 -8.29 -4.12 1.71
N TYR A 116 -9.02 -5.08 1.15
CA TYR A 116 -8.45 -6.01 0.19
C TYR A 116 -7.87 -5.29 -1.03
N ARG A 117 -6.56 -5.49 -1.25
CA ARG A 117 -5.75 -4.86 -2.33
C ARG A 117 -5.60 -3.34 -2.25
N GLN A 118 -6.04 -2.70 -1.16
CA GLN A 118 -5.97 -1.24 -0.98
C GLN A 118 -4.59 -0.68 -1.28
N VAL A 119 -3.55 -1.16 -0.59
CA VAL A 119 -2.20 -0.59 -0.69
C VAL A 119 -1.64 -0.70 -2.11
N ARG A 120 -1.83 -1.83 -2.78
CA ARG A 120 -1.41 -2.00 -4.18
C ARG A 120 -2.08 -0.98 -5.10
N ASN A 121 -3.39 -0.77 -4.94
CA ASN A 121 -4.14 0.17 -5.76
C ASN A 121 -3.75 1.63 -5.46
N MET A 122 -3.49 1.96 -4.20
CA MET A 122 -2.91 3.25 -3.81
C MET A 122 -1.54 3.47 -4.46
N VAL A 123 -0.63 2.50 -4.36
CA VAL A 123 0.69 2.61 -4.95
C VAL A 123 0.60 2.77 -6.47
N HIS A 124 -0.31 2.03 -7.12
CA HIS A 124 -0.55 2.20 -8.56
C HIS A 124 -1.01 3.62 -8.93
N SER A 125 -1.76 4.28 -8.05
CA SER A 125 -2.23 5.65 -8.28
C SER A 125 -1.13 6.70 -8.25
N THR A 126 -0.05 6.48 -7.50
CA THR A 126 0.99 7.51 -7.30
C THR A 126 1.88 7.71 -8.53
N TYR A 127 1.96 6.73 -9.43
CA TYR A 127 2.78 6.81 -10.63
C TYR A 127 2.01 6.77 -11.94
N ASN A 128 0.72 6.42 -11.93
CA ASN A 128 -0.11 6.58 -13.11
C ASN A 128 -0.65 8.01 -13.18
N ASN A 129 -0.02 8.84 -14.00
CA ASN A 129 -0.49 10.18 -14.36
C ASN A 129 -1.84 10.21 -15.13
N LEU A 130 -2.60 9.11 -15.14
CA LEU A 130 -3.88 8.99 -15.83
C LEU A 130 -4.99 8.59 -14.84
N LYS A 131 -5.85 9.58 -14.54
CA LYS A 131 -7.27 9.46 -14.18
C LYS A 131 -7.71 9.25 -12.72
N MET A 132 -6.84 9.23 -11.71
CA MET A 132 -7.34 9.10 -10.32
C MET A 132 -7.68 10.41 -9.58
N ILE A 133 -7.28 11.56 -10.10
CA ILE A 133 -7.69 12.87 -9.55
C ILE A 133 -9.12 13.27 -9.99
N LEU A 134 -9.75 12.52 -10.92
CA LEU A 134 -11.07 12.88 -11.50
C LEU A 134 -12.17 11.80 -11.37
N GLY A 135 -12.13 10.95 -10.34
CA GLY A 135 -13.33 10.17 -9.96
C GLY A 135 -13.80 9.11 -10.96
N PHE A 136 -12.91 8.52 -11.77
CA PHE A 136 -13.28 7.39 -12.63
C PHE A 136 -13.17 6.06 -11.88
N LYS A 137 -14.32 5.43 -11.66
CA LYS A 137 -14.47 4.05 -11.18
C LYS A 137 -13.68 3.10 -12.08
N PHE A 138 -12.72 2.38 -11.50
CA PHE A 138 -12.16 1.19 -12.14
C PHE A 138 -13.21 0.08 -12.09
N TYR A 139 -13.92 -0.13 -13.19
CA TYR A 139 -14.53 -1.43 -13.47
C TYR A 139 -13.42 -2.31 -14.06
N VAL A 140 -13.05 -3.35 -13.33
CA VAL A 140 -12.49 -4.59 -13.88
C VAL A 140 -13.65 -5.55 -14.06
#